data_AF-A0A956BHB5-F1
#
_entry.id   AF-A0A956BHB5-F1
#
_cell.length_a   1.000
_cell.length_b   1.000
_cell.length_c   1.000
_cell.angle_alpha   90.00
_cell.angle_beta   90.00
_cell.angle_gamma   90.00
#
_symmetry.space_group_name_H-M   'P 1'
#
loop_
_entity.id
_entity.type
_entity.pdbx_description
1 polymer ?
#
loop_
_entity_poly.entity_id
_entity_poly.type
_entity_poly.pdbx_seq_one_letter_code
_entity_poly.pdbx_strand_id
1 'polypeptide(L)'
;MQPDFPPHLHVMQLLNGKFVSKGISVAADLSVADHLGDGELPIDSLAEKCGAHGPSLYRLLRMLAAVGVFEERPGKVFANNECSATLKADTEGSMRASARWLSHDLN
;
A
#
# COMPACT_ATOMS: atom_id res chain seq x y z
N MET A 1 -20.36 10.80 -3.12
CA MET A 1 -21.12 10.68 -1.85
C MET A 1 -20.20 11.23 -0.77
N GLN A 2 -20.61 12.26 -0.02
CA GLN A 2 -19.81 12.67 1.13
C GLN A 2 -19.71 11.47 2.09
N PRO A 3 -18.53 11.17 2.65
CA PRO A 3 -18.41 10.04 3.55
C PRO A 3 -19.30 10.26 4.78
N ASP A 4 -19.90 9.18 5.30
CA ASP A 4 -20.73 9.14 6.54
C ASP A 4 -19.91 9.40 7.83
N PHE A 5 -18.79 10.12 7.75
CA PHE A 5 -17.95 10.45 8.88
C PHE A 5 -18.26 11.87 9.40
N PRO A 6 -18.22 12.09 10.73
CA PRO A 6 -18.18 13.44 11.30
C PRO A 6 -17.17 14.34 10.57
N PRO A 7 -17.48 15.62 10.29
CA PRO A 7 -16.65 16.49 9.43
C PRO A 7 -15.17 16.57 9.85
N HIS A 8 -14.87 16.57 11.15
CA HIS A 8 -13.50 16.61 11.66
C HIS A 8 -12.69 15.34 11.34
N LEU A 9 -13.34 14.17 11.29
CA LEU A 9 -12.68 12.92 10.90
C LEU A 9 -12.39 12.89 9.40
N HIS A 10 -13.27 13.47 8.57
CA HIS A 10 -13.00 13.60 7.14
C HIS A 10 -11.81 14.55 6.87
N VAL A 11 -11.74 15.69 7.56
CA VAL A 11 -10.56 16.58 7.50
C VAL A 11 -9.30 15.83 7.94
N MET A 12 -9.34 15.09 9.06
CA MET A 12 -8.21 14.27 9.52
C MET A 12 -7.79 13.21 8.48
N GLN A 13 -8.73 12.57 7.80
CA GLN A 13 -8.43 11.63 6.71
C GLN A 13 -7.68 12.32 5.56
N LEU A 14 -8.15 13.49 5.12
CA LEU A 14 -7.50 14.27 4.07
C LEU A 14 -6.09 14.73 4.49
N LEU A 15 -5.93 15.19 5.74
CA LEU A 15 -4.62 15.56 6.30
C LEU A 15 -3.65 14.37 6.34
N ASN A 16 -4.18 13.16 6.51
CA ASN A 16 -3.39 11.93 6.48
C ASN A 16 -3.01 11.46 5.06
N GLY A 17 -3.52 12.12 4.00
CA GLY A 17 -3.24 11.76 2.61
C GLY A 17 -1.74 11.73 2.27
N LYS A 18 -0.93 12.58 2.91
CA LYS A 18 0.54 12.55 2.77
C LYS A 18 1.15 11.22 3.22
N PHE A 19 0.64 10.62 4.29
CA PHE A 19 1.13 9.34 4.81
C PHE A 19 0.71 8.19 3.89
N VAL A 20 -0.49 8.25 3.33
CA VAL A 20 -0.96 7.28 2.33
C VAL A 20 -0.09 7.34 1.08
N SER A 21 0.14 8.54 0.53
CA SER A 21 1.00 8.73 -0.65
C SER A 21 2.43 8.21 -0.40
N LYS A 22 3.05 8.58 0.72
CA LYS A 22 4.37 8.06 1.10
C LYS A 22 4.36 6.55 1.24
N GLY A 23 3.31 5.99 1.85
CA GLY A 23 3.18 4.55 2.03
C GLY A 23 3.10 3.79 0.70
N ILE A 24 2.34 4.31 -0.27
CA ILE A 24 2.26 3.75 -1.63
C ILE A 24 3.65 3.74 -2.28
N SER A 25 4.41 4.84 -2.16
CA SER A 25 5.78 4.87 -2.69
C SER A 25 6.66 3.82 -2.04
N VAL A 26 6.63 3.67 -0.72
CA VAL A 26 7.45 2.66 -0.02
C VAL A 26 7.06 1.25 -0.47
N ALA A 27 5.77 0.96 -0.62
CA ALA A 27 5.30 -0.33 -1.14
C ALA A 27 5.77 -0.57 -2.60
N ALA A 28 5.80 0.46 -3.43
CA ALA A 28 6.31 0.41 -4.80
C ALA A 28 7.84 0.23 -4.88
N ASP A 29 8.59 0.86 -3.97
CA ASP A 29 10.04 0.70 -3.83
C ASP A 29 10.39 -0.73 -3.40
N LEU A 30 9.64 -1.28 -2.44
CA LEU A 30 9.78 -2.65 -1.94
C LEU A 30 9.20 -3.70 -2.89
N SER A 31 8.64 -3.32 -4.04
CA SER A 31 8.01 -4.24 -5.02
C SER A 31 6.92 -5.13 -4.41
N VAL A 32 6.18 -4.64 -3.41
CA VAL A 32 5.21 -5.45 -2.65
C VAL A 32 4.18 -6.10 -3.57
N ALA A 33 3.60 -5.34 -4.49
CA ALA A 33 2.59 -5.84 -5.41
C ALA A 33 3.14 -6.91 -6.37
N ASP A 34 4.40 -6.78 -6.78
CA ASP A 34 5.07 -7.79 -7.62
C ASP A 34 5.31 -9.09 -6.83
N HIS A 35 5.71 -9.00 -5.56
CA HIS A 35 5.94 -10.17 -4.70
C HIS A 35 4.65 -10.93 -4.37
N LEU A 36 3.53 -10.22 -4.22
CA LEU A 36 2.21 -10.82 -4.05
C LEU A 36 1.72 -11.51 -5.34
N GLY A 37 2.01 -10.93 -6.51
CA GLY A 37 1.58 -11.47 -7.79
C GLY A 37 0.05 -11.57 -7.86
N ASP A 38 -0.46 -12.74 -8.23
CA ASP A 38 -1.90 -13.03 -8.31
C ASP A 38 -2.40 -13.84 -7.09
N GLY A 39 -1.54 -14.01 -6.08
CA GLY A 39 -1.83 -14.77 -4.87
C GLY A 39 -1.87 -13.91 -3.61
N GLU A 40 -1.70 -14.59 -2.48
CA GLU A 40 -1.61 -13.98 -1.16
C GLU A 40 -0.36 -14.47 -0.43
N LEU A 41 0.18 -13.65 0.46
CA LEU A 41 1.32 -14.03 1.29
C LEU A 41 1.12 -13.61 2.75
N PRO A 42 1.50 -14.47 3.72
CA PRO A 42 1.70 -14.05 5.10
C PRO A 42 2.75 -12.93 5.18
N ILE A 43 2.55 -12.01 6.11
CA ILE A 43 3.42 -10.84 6.25
C ILE A 43 4.90 -11.21 6.46
N ASP A 44 5.20 -12.31 7.15
CA ASP A 44 6.57 -12.74 7.40
C ASP A 44 7.26 -13.17 6.10
N SER A 45 6.61 -13.99 5.27
CA SER A 45 7.12 -14.39 3.95
C SER A 45 7.24 -13.22 2.98
N LEU A 46 6.28 -12.27 3.04
CA LEU A 46 6.34 -11.05 2.23
C LEU A 46 7.50 -10.16 2.66
N ALA A 47 7.74 -10.02 3.97
CA ALA A 47 8.85 -9.23 4.50
C ALA A 47 10.21 -9.81 4.10
N GLU A 48 10.37 -11.14 4.13
CA GLU A 48 11.56 -11.83 3.62
C GLU A 48 11.81 -11.52 2.14
N LYS A 49 10.76 -11.65 1.29
CA LYS A 49 10.85 -11.36 -0.15
C LYS A 49 11.22 -9.90 -0.43
N CYS A 50 10.63 -8.97 0.33
CA CYS A 50 10.90 -7.54 0.23
C CYS A 50 12.25 -7.12 0.85
N GLY A 51 12.94 -8.00 1.58
CA GLY A 51 14.12 -7.63 2.38
C GLY A 51 13.80 -6.58 3.46
N ALA A 52 12.59 -6.61 4.02
CA ALA A 52 12.07 -5.58 4.92
C ALA A 52 11.88 -6.09 6.35
N HIS A 53 11.82 -5.17 7.32
CA HIS A 53 11.47 -5.51 8.70
C HIS A 53 9.96 -5.83 8.81
N GLY A 54 9.63 -7.09 9.12
CA GLY A 54 8.26 -7.61 9.13
C GLY A 54 7.24 -6.76 9.90
N PRO A 55 7.48 -6.41 11.18
CA PRO A 55 6.56 -5.55 11.94
C PRO A 55 6.35 -4.16 11.33
N SER A 56 7.38 -3.59 10.69
CA SER A 56 7.25 -2.28 10.03
C SER A 56 6.45 -2.40 8.72
N LEU A 57 6.73 -3.42 7.93
CA LEU A 57 5.98 -3.70 6.70
C LEU A 57 4.50 -4.00 7.03
N TYR A 58 4.23 -4.75 8.09
CA TYR A 58 2.88 -5.00 8.57
C TYR A 58 2.11 -3.70 8.86
N ARG A 59 2.71 -2.78 9.63
CA ARG A 59 2.07 -1.51 9.98
C ARG A 59 1.79 -0.66 8.75
N LEU A 60 2.72 -0.66 7.79
CA LEU A 60 2.55 0.03 6.51
C LEU A 60 1.39 -0.57 5.70
N LEU A 61 1.40 -1.88 5.47
CA LEU A 61 0.38 -2.54 4.65
C LEU A 61 -0.99 -2.52 5.31
N ARG A 62 -1.07 -2.61 6.64
CA ARG A 62 -2.32 -2.45 7.38
C ARG A 62 -2.91 -1.04 7.22
N MET A 63 -2.08 0.00 7.25
CA MET A 63 -2.53 1.36 6.97
C MET A 63 -3.07 1.48 5.54
N LEU A 64 -2.36 0.91 4.57
CA LEU A 64 -2.76 0.94 3.16
C LEU A 64 -4.02 0.09 2.89
N ALA A 65 -4.19 -1.03 3.59
CA ALA A 65 -5.38 -1.85 3.51
C ALA A 65 -6.61 -1.15 4.12
N ALA A 66 -6.42 -0.42 5.22
CA ALA A 66 -7.50 0.36 5.84
C ALA A 66 -8.06 1.45 4.92
N VAL A 67 -7.28 1.92 3.93
CA VAL A 67 -7.72 2.88 2.90
C VAL A 67 -7.97 2.22 1.54
N GLY A 68 -7.98 0.88 1.47
CA GLY A 68 -8.37 0.11 0.28
C GLY A 68 -7.29 -0.06 -0.79
N VAL A 69 -6.02 0.23 -0.52
CA VAL A 69 -4.92 0.06 -1.49
C VAL A 69 -4.48 -1.41 -1.58
N PHE A 70 -4.44 -2.13 -0.46
CA PHE A 70 -4.19 -3.57 -0.40
C PHE A 70 -5.34 -4.29 0.29
N GLU A 71 -5.40 -5.61 0.19
CA GLU A 71 -6.33 -6.42 0.96
C GLU A 71 -5.59 -7.10 2.12
N GLU A 72 -6.06 -6.89 3.36
CA GLU A 72 -5.61 -7.65 4.53
C GLU A 72 -6.64 -8.75 4.84
N ARG A 73 -6.17 -9.99 4.92
CA ARG A 73 -6.94 -11.20 5.24
C ARG A 73 -6.61 -11.68 6.66
N PRO A 74 -7.48 -12.51 7.26
CA PRO A 74 -7.23 -13.07 8.59
C PRO A 74 -5.84 -13.73 8.70
N GLY A 75 -5.17 -13.53 9.83
CA GLY A 75 -3.83 -14.08 10.05
C GLY A 75 -2.67 -13.23 9.49
N LYS A 76 -2.88 -11.93 9.23
CA LYS A 76 -1.87 -11.01 8.66
C LYS A 76 -1.37 -11.47 7.29
N VAL A 77 -2.30 -11.96 6.49
CA VAL A 77 -2.06 -12.36 5.10
C VAL A 77 -2.49 -11.20 4.22
N PHE A 78 -1.71 -10.88 3.19
CA PHE A 78 -1.99 -9.79 2.27
C PHE A 78 -2.15 -10.31 0.85
N ALA A 79 -3.05 -9.67 0.10
CA ALA A 79 -3.27 -9.93 -1.32
C ALA A 79 -3.37 -8.61 -2.08
N ASN A 80 -3.11 -8.67 -3.39
CA ASN A 80 -3.41 -7.56 -4.28
C ASN A 80 -4.93 -7.45 -4.51
N ASN A 81 -5.40 -6.22 -4.65
CA ASN A 81 -6.70 -5.86 -5.19
C ASN A 81 -6.51 -5.02 -6.47
N GLU A 82 -7.59 -4.49 -7.03
CA GLU A 82 -7.51 -3.68 -8.26
C GLU A 82 -6.57 -2.48 -8.12
N CYS A 83 -6.56 -1.80 -6.96
CA CYS A 83 -5.68 -0.65 -6.71
C CYS A 83 -4.21 -1.07 -6.63
N SER A 84 -3.87 -2.06 -5.79
CA SER A 84 -2.48 -2.52 -5.62
C SER A 84 -1.93 -3.23 -6.85
N ALA A 85 -2.79 -3.86 -7.67
CA ALA A 85 -2.39 -4.44 -8.94
C ALA A 85 -1.76 -3.38 -9.87
N THR A 86 -2.20 -2.11 -9.81
CA THR A 86 -1.58 -1.01 -10.58
C THR A 86 -0.14 -0.70 -10.18
N LEU A 87 0.32 -1.21 -9.03
CA LEU A 87 1.71 -1.05 -8.56
C LEU A 87 2.64 -2.17 -9.07
N LYS A 88 2.12 -3.20 -9.76
CA LYS A 88 2.95 -4.19 -10.44
C LYS A 88 3.76 -3.51 -11.55
N ALA A 89 5.00 -3.94 -11.76
CA ALA A 89 5.86 -3.38 -12.82
C ALA A 89 5.36 -3.76 -14.22
N ASP A 90 4.82 -4.97 -14.36
CA ASP A 90 4.41 -5.55 -15.65
C ASP A 90 2.88 -5.51 -15.84
N THR A 91 2.28 -4.35 -15.61
CA THR A 91 0.85 -4.12 -15.89
C THR A 91 0.67 -2.91 -16.78
N GLU A 92 -0.29 -3.00 -17.70
CA GLU A 92 -0.71 -1.85 -18.49
C GLU A 92 -1.24 -0.76 -17.54
N GLY A 93 -0.81 0.49 -17.74
CA GLY A 93 -1.15 1.59 -16.86
C GLY A 93 -0.47 1.56 -15.48
N SER A 94 0.69 0.90 -15.35
CA SER A 94 1.41 0.83 -14.07
C SER A 94 1.67 2.21 -13.46
N MET A 95 1.24 2.38 -12.22
CA MET A 95 1.45 3.56 -11.39
C MET A 95 2.75 3.48 -10.59
N ARG A 96 3.52 2.38 -10.73
CA ARG A 96 4.73 2.13 -9.93
C ARG A 96 5.78 3.24 -10.11
N ALA A 97 6.06 3.64 -11.35
CA ALA A 97 7.02 4.69 -11.63
C ALA A 97 6.57 6.05 -11.06
N SER A 98 5.29 6.39 -11.27
CA SER A 98 4.70 7.62 -10.73
C SER A 98 4.72 7.67 -9.20
N ALA A 99 4.40 6.56 -8.54
CA ALA A 99 4.42 6.44 -7.09
C ALA A 99 5.83 6.72 -6.51
N ARG A 100 6.87 6.18 -7.14
CA ARG A 100 8.27 6.39 -6.72
C ARG A 100 8.73 7.81 -6.97
N TRP A 101 8.33 8.41 -8.10
CA TRP A 101 8.68 9.78 -8.45
C TRP A 101 8.08 10.80 -7.47
N LEU A 102 6.78 10.68 -7.16
CA LEU A 102 6.08 11.59 -6.24
C LEU A 102 6.68 11.65 -4.83
N SER A 103 7.29 10.57 -4.35
CA SER A 103 7.96 10.54 -3.05
C SER A 103 9.30 11.28 -3.04
N HIS A 104 9.98 11.34 -4.19
CA HIS A 104 11.25 12.05 -4.31
C HIS A 104 11.05 13.57 -4.25
N ASP A 105 9.90 14.08 -4.69
CA ASP A 105 9.54 15.50 -4.63
C ASP A 105 8.99 15.96 -3.27
N LEU A 106 8.63 15.03 -2.37
CA LEU A 106 8.03 15.33 -1.06
C LEU A 106 9.03 15.31 0.11
N ASN A 107 10.32 15.12 -0.15
CA ASN A 107 11.39 15.02 0.86
C ASN A 107 12.28 16.26 0.89
#